data_AF-J9F2L6-F1
#
_entry.id   AF-J9F2L6-F1
#
_cell.length_a   1.000
_cell.length_b   1.000
_cell.length_c   1.000
_cell.angle_alpha   90.00
_cell.angle_beta   90.00
_cell.angle_gamma   90.00
#
_symmetry.space_group_name_H-M   'P 1'
#
loop_
_entity.id
_entity.type
_entity.pdbx_description
1 polymer ?
#
loop_
_entity_poly.entity_id
_entity_poly.type
_entity_poly.pdbx_seq_one_letter_code
_entity_poly.pdbx_strand_id
1 'polypeptide(L)'
;MKMLMSNAFKVSFLLYETLEEKDNEISTCYESMLVMFRETVMHLIDSNSFDVMSVVFQAHNQAVWHIIANVAKRKCAISTEMISLSDNTKRCQRITDWTVMIGLSRLKPTKKTLQQAMEKCFITTLAEKIYDFVIVEYPQSSGVIDDLRCCMQNNGGFGRMLLMDTLTKDVEQRLLQVGVGTTEILEGYASAVECLRRLDPTCVIMQQICSIIRQYIKQRPDTVRCIITYITGEKREELSEQLAMRRTAFLDEEELVGVNDELVPGSDDTAGVVFFFA
;
A
#
# COMPACT_ATOMS: atom_id res chain seq x y z
N MET A 1 14.13 -22.41 26.65
CA MET A 1 13.41 -23.40 25.83
C MET A 1 12.58 -22.77 24.71
N LYS A 2 11.57 -21.93 25.01
CA LYS A 2 10.70 -21.29 23.99
C LYS A 2 11.42 -20.59 22.83
N MET A 3 12.44 -19.76 23.12
CA MET A 3 13.21 -19.05 22.09
C MET A 3 13.98 -20.01 21.15
N LEU A 4 14.60 -21.05 21.71
CA LEU A 4 15.30 -22.09 20.92
C LEU A 4 14.33 -22.83 20.00
N MET A 5 13.16 -23.23 20.52
CA MET A 5 12.12 -23.89 19.71
C MET A 5 11.58 -22.97 18.62
N SER A 6 11.34 -21.69 18.92
CA SER A 6 10.91 -20.72 17.91
C SER A 6 11.96 -20.53 16.81
N ASN A 7 13.26 -20.50 17.16
CA ASN A 7 14.34 -20.49 16.17
C ASN A 7 14.37 -21.76 15.32
N ALA A 8 14.20 -22.94 15.94
CA ALA A 8 14.13 -24.21 15.22
C ALA A 8 12.94 -24.25 14.24
N PHE A 9 11.76 -23.77 14.65
CA PHE A 9 10.61 -23.63 13.76
C PHE A 9 10.90 -22.70 12.58
N LYS A 10 11.52 -21.52 12.82
CA LYS A 10 11.91 -20.61 11.73
C LYS A 10 12.88 -21.26 10.74
N VAL A 11 13.89 -21.98 11.23
CA VAL A 11 14.84 -22.71 10.37
C VAL A 11 14.12 -23.80 9.58
N SER A 12 13.23 -24.57 10.21
CA SER A 12 12.45 -25.61 9.53
C SER A 12 11.57 -25.03 8.41
N PHE A 13 10.97 -23.85 8.62
CA PHE A 13 10.19 -23.19 7.58
C PHE A 13 11.06 -22.73 6.41
N LEU A 14 12.27 -22.22 6.67
CA LEU A 14 13.22 -21.85 5.61
C LEU A 14 13.64 -23.06 4.78
N LEU A 15 13.93 -24.20 5.43
CA LEU A 15 14.24 -25.45 4.73
C LEU A 15 13.07 -25.89 3.85
N TYR A 16 11.84 -25.81 4.38
CA TYR A 16 10.62 -26.12 3.63
C TYR A 16 10.42 -25.19 2.42
N GLU A 17 10.59 -23.88 2.57
CA GLU A 17 10.50 -22.96 1.42
C GLU A 17 11.56 -23.25 0.37
N THR A 18 12.79 -23.61 0.76
CA THR A 18 13.85 -23.94 -0.21
C THR A 18 13.61 -25.26 -0.94
N LEU A 19 12.86 -26.18 -0.33
CA LEU A 19 12.47 -27.45 -0.94
C LEU A 19 11.41 -27.23 -2.02
N GLU A 20 10.39 -26.41 -1.74
CA GLU A 20 9.35 -26.03 -2.71
C GLU A 20 9.89 -25.17 -3.88
N GLU A 21 11.12 -24.66 -3.79
CA GLU A 21 11.74 -23.79 -4.79
C GLU A 21 12.80 -24.50 -5.68
N LYS A 22 13.20 -25.77 -5.42
CA LYS A 22 14.30 -26.46 -6.16
C LYS A 22 14.06 -27.96 -6.43
N ASP A 23 14.55 -28.43 -7.59
CA ASP A 23 14.35 -29.80 -8.16
C ASP A 23 15.59 -30.74 -8.11
N ASN A 24 16.56 -30.56 -7.19
CA ASN A 24 17.86 -31.28 -7.19
C ASN A 24 18.19 -32.05 -5.89
N GLU A 25 19.26 -32.87 -5.89
CA GLU A 25 19.79 -33.74 -4.79
C GLU A 25 19.92 -33.10 -3.38
N ILE A 26 20.06 -31.76 -3.29
CA ILE A 26 20.04 -31.03 -2.01
C ILE A 26 18.67 -31.18 -1.32
N SER A 27 17.61 -31.42 -2.09
CA SER A 27 16.25 -31.66 -1.61
C SER A 27 16.20 -32.85 -0.64
N THR A 28 16.85 -33.98 -0.96
CA THR A 28 16.83 -35.19 -0.12
C THR A 28 17.43 -34.96 1.27
N CYS A 29 18.46 -34.11 1.38
CA CYS A 29 19.05 -33.72 2.66
C CYS A 29 18.08 -32.88 3.49
N TYR A 30 17.40 -31.90 2.87
CA TYR A 30 16.40 -31.07 3.54
C TYR A 30 15.16 -31.87 3.95
N GLU A 31 14.69 -32.80 3.11
CA GLU A 31 13.63 -33.75 3.47
C GLU A 31 14.02 -34.54 4.72
N SER A 32 15.23 -35.10 4.74
CA SER A 32 15.74 -35.86 5.89
C SER A 32 15.79 -35.01 7.16
N MET A 33 16.26 -33.75 7.06
CA MET A 33 16.26 -32.82 8.19
C MET A 33 14.85 -32.47 8.69
N LEU A 34 13.89 -32.26 7.78
CA LEU A 34 12.50 -31.97 8.11
C LEU A 34 11.79 -33.17 8.76
N VAL A 35 12.09 -34.39 8.30
CA VAL A 35 11.59 -35.63 8.90
C VAL A 35 12.14 -35.80 10.33
N MET A 36 13.45 -35.65 10.53
CA MET A 36 14.04 -35.70 11.88
C MET A 36 13.45 -34.63 12.81
N PHE A 37 13.21 -33.42 12.28
CA PHE A 37 12.58 -32.35 13.04
C PHE A 37 11.14 -32.70 13.43
N ARG A 38 10.35 -33.25 12.50
CA ARG A 38 8.98 -33.72 12.76
C ARG A 38 8.95 -34.79 13.85
N GLU A 39 9.81 -35.80 13.77
CA GLU A 39 9.91 -36.85 14.78
C GLU A 39 10.22 -36.28 16.17
N THR A 40 11.17 -35.34 16.23
CA THR A 40 11.51 -34.64 17.48
C THR A 40 10.32 -33.86 18.04
N VAL A 41 9.57 -33.16 17.19
CA VAL A 41 8.36 -32.42 17.58
C VAL A 41 7.28 -33.37 18.09
N MET A 42 7.06 -34.52 17.43
CA MET A 42 6.09 -35.52 17.88
C MET A 42 6.47 -36.12 19.24
N HIS A 43 7.72 -36.51 19.44
CA HIS A 43 8.20 -37.01 20.73
C HIS A 43 8.05 -35.99 21.88
N LEU A 44 8.29 -34.71 21.59
CA LEU A 44 8.09 -33.64 22.57
C LEU A 44 6.61 -33.49 22.96
N ILE A 45 5.69 -33.67 22.02
CA ILE A 45 4.24 -33.55 22.28
C ILE A 45 3.69 -34.79 22.99
N ASP A 46 4.20 -35.98 22.66
CA ASP A 46 3.78 -37.26 23.26
C ASP A 46 4.20 -37.42 24.73
N SER A 47 5.10 -36.58 25.22
CA SER A 47 5.56 -36.58 26.63
C SER A 47 4.44 -36.25 27.65
N ASN A 48 3.20 -36.02 27.21
CA ASN A 48 1.95 -35.90 28.00
C ASN A 48 1.95 -34.87 29.14
N SER A 49 2.94 -33.99 29.21
CA SER A 49 2.93 -32.85 30.14
C SER A 49 2.28 -31.64 29.48
N PHE A 50 1.25 -31.09 30.13
CA PHE A 50 0.50 -29.91 29.66
C PHE A 50 1.41 -28.70 29.39
N ASP A 51 2.47 -28.55 30.18
CA ASP A 51 3.44 -27.46 30.05
C ASP A 51 4.21 -27.51 28.72
N VAL A 52 4.57 -28.70 28.23
CA VAL A 52 5.36 -28.83 27.00
C VAL A 52 4.54 -28.48 25.77
N MET A 53 3.28 -28.91 25.70
CA MET A 53 2.40 -28.56 24.59
C MET A 53 2.10 -27.05 24.55
N SER A 54 1.90 -26.40 25.71
CA SER A 54 1.74 -24.95 25.77
C SER A 54 2.99 -24.22 25.25
N VAL A 55 4.19 -24.68 25.62
CA VAL A 55 5.46 -24.11 25.16
C VAL A 55 5.65 -24.29 23.65
N VAL A 56 5.37 -25.49 23.12
CA VAL A 56 5.43 -25.80 21.67
C VAL A 56 4.49 -24.89 20.89
N PHE A 57 3.23 -24.75 21.34
CA PHE A 57 2.23 -23.88 20.71
C PHE A 57 2.68 -22.42 20.68
N GLN A 58 3.14 -21.90 21.81
CA GLN A 58 3.60 -20.51 21.87
C GLN A 58 4.84 -20.27 21.00
N ALA A 59 5.77 -21.22 20.95
CA ALA A 59 6.98 -21.13 20.13
C ALA A 59 6.66 -21.17 18.63
N HIS A 60 5.73 -22.04 18.21
CA HIS A 60 5.24 -22.12 16.83
C HIS A 60 4.52 -20.84 16.41
N ASN A 61 3.57 -20.34 17.20
CA ASN A 61 2.89 -19.07 16.92
C ASN A 61 3.86 -17.89 16.81
N GLN A 62 4.85 -17.84 17.70
CA GLN A 62 5.90 -16.82 17.64
C GLN A 62 6.72 -16.94 16.35
N ALA A 63 7.07 -18.16 15.92
CA ALA A 63 7.77 -18.38 14.66
C ALA A 63 6.93 -17.95 13.45
N VAL A 64 5.66 -18.35 13.39
CA VAL A 64 4.71 -17.94 12.35
C VAL A 64 4.61 -16.42 12.28
N TRP A 65 4.47 -15.74 13.42
CA TRP A 65 4.42 -14.28 13.47
C TRP A 65 5.71 -13.65 12.93
N HIS A 66 6.89 -14.16 13.32
CA HIS A 66 8.16 -13.66 12.80
C HIS A 66 8.33 -13.88 11.29
N ILE A 67 7.89 -15.03 10.77
CA ILE A 67 7.91 -15.31 9.33
C ILE A 67 7.04 -14.29 8.59
N ILE A 68 5.80 -14.09 9.05
CA ILE A 68 4.86 -13.10 8.50
C ILE A 68 5.45 -11.69 8.55
N ALA A 69 5.98 -11.28 9.71
CA ALA A 69 6.56 -9.96 9.90
C ALA A 69 7.76 -9.73 8.96
N ASN A 70 8.63 -10.72 8.79
CA ASN A 70 9.76 -10.63 7.86
C ASN A 70 9.29 -10.50 6.40
N VAL A 71 8.24 -11.22 6.01
CA VAL A 71 7.66 -11.11 4.67
C VAL A 71 7.07 -9.71 4.45
N ALA A 72 6.28 -9.22 5.42
CA ALA A 72 5.71 -7.88 5.35
C ALA A 72 6.81 -6.81 5.22
N LYS A 73 7.86 -6.89 6.05
CA LYS A 73 9.00 -5.96 6.00
C LYS A 73 9.72 -5.97 4.66
N ARG A 74 10.00 -7.17 4.10
CA ARG A 74 10.65 -7.28 2.78
C ARG A 74 9.80 -6.66 1.67
N LYS A 75 8.49 -6.90 1.67
CA LYS A 75 7.58 -6.29 0.70
C LYS A 75 7.54 -4.76 0.84
N CYS A 76 7.43 -4.24 2.06
CA CYS A 76 7.44 -2.80 2.32
C CYS A 76 8.78 -2.12 2.01
N ALA A 77 9.89 -2.87 1.95
CA ALA A 77 11.20 -2.34 1.61
C ALA A 77 11.43 -2.25 0.09
N ILE A 78 10.76 -3.11 -0.69
CA ILE A 78 10.94 -3.20 -2.15
C ILE A 78 9.92 -2.35 -2.91
N SER A 79 8.69 -2.20 -2.37
CA SER A 79 7.62 -1.47 -3.02
C SER A 79 7.71 0.04 -2.77
N THR A 80 8.12 0.78 -3.81
CA THR A 80 7.82 2.21 -3.99
C THR A 80 6.42 2.41 -4.62
N GLU A 81 5.79 1.32 -5.09
CA GLU A 81 4.46 1.28 -5.72
C GLU A 81 3.61 0.10 -5.15
N MET A 82 2.32 0.07 -5.55
CA MET A 82 1.24 -0.85 -5.15
C MET A 82 1.72 -2.21 -4.60
N ILE A 83 1.43 -2.49 -3.33
CA ILE A 83 1.72 -3.77 -2.68
C ILE A 83 0.68 -4.79 -3.12
N SER A 84 1.01 -5.58 -4.14
CA SER A 84 0.21 -6.72 -4.56
C SER A 84 -0.05 -7.68 -3.39
N LEU A 85 -1.26 -7.61 -2.82
CA LEU A 85 -1.75 -8.48 -1.75
C LEU A 85 -2.11 -9.88 -2.28
N SER A 86 -2.36 -10.04 -3.58
CA SER A 86 -2.76 -11.31 -4.21
C SER A 86 -1.67 -12.38 -4.12
N ASP A 87 -0.39 -11.98 -4.14
CA ASP A 87 0.78 -12.87 -3.99
C ASP A 87 0.87 -13.54 -2.61
N ASN A 88 0.20 -13.00 -1.59
CA ASN A 88 0.29 -13.53 -0.23
C ASN A 88 -0.47 -14.85 -0.06
N THR A 89 -1.37 -15.19 -0.98
CA THR A 89 -2.18 -16.42 -0.90
C THR A 89 -1.34 -17.69 -0.96
N LYS A 90 -0.39 -17.76 -1.90
CA LYS A 90 0.51 -18.92 -2.04
C LYS A 90 1.39 -19.10 -0.80
N ARG A 91 1.89 -18.01 -0.23
CA ARG A 91 2.73 -18.08 0.99
C ARG A 91 1.94 -18.43 2.24
N CYS A 92 0.71 -17.95 2.38
CA CYS A 92 -0.19 -18.40 3.45
C CYS A 92 -0.43 -19.91 3.37
N GLN A 93 -0.58 -20.43 2.14
CA GLN A 93 -0.71 -21.85 1.89
C GLN A 93 0.57 -22.62 2.31
N ARG A 94 1.76 -22.13 1.93
CA ARG A 94 3.03 -22.72 2.37
C ARG A 94 3.20 -22.78 3.89
N ILE A 95 2.85 -21.72 4.63
CA ILE A 95 2.89 -21.74 6.12
C ILE A 95 1.94 -22.81 6.68
N THR A 96 0.77 -22.92 6.06
CA THR A 96 -0.28 -23.85 6.43
C THR A 96 0.16 -25.30 6.21
N ASP A 97 0.77 -25.59 5.06
CA ASP A 97 1.24 -26.92 4.68
C ASP A 97 2.49 -27.33 5.46
N TRP A 98 3.44 -26.40 5.66
CA TRP A 98 4.57 -26.58 6.58
C TRP A 98 4.12 -26.96 7.99
N THR A 99 3.09 -26.29 8.53
CA THR A 99 2.58 -26.58 9.87
C THR A 99 2.05 -28.01 9.98
N VAL A 100 1.43 -28.53 8.92
CA VAL A 100 1.00 -29.93 8.83
C VAL A 100 2.21 -30.87 8.72
N MET A 101 3.19 -30.51 7.89
CA MET A 101 4.40 -31.30 7.65
C MET A 101 5.20 -31.56 8.92
N ILE A 102 5.39 -30.54 9.77
CA ILE A 102 6.12 -30.66 11.04
C ILE A 102 5.33 -31.38 12.15
N GLY A 103 4.12 -31.89 11.84
CA GLY A 103 3.32 -32.67 12.78
C GLY A 103 2.33 -31.86 13.63
N LEU A 104 2.21 -30.55 13.40
CA LEU A 104 1.36 -29.64 14.18
C LEU A 104 0.00 -29.40 13.52
N SER A 105 -0.61 -30.43 12.96
CA SER A 105 -1.89 -30.33 12.22
C SER A 105 -3.03 -29.71 13.02
N ARG A 106 -3.05 -29.92 14.35
CA ARG A 106 -4.02 -29.30 15.28
C ARG A 106 -3.83 -27.80 15.46
N LEU A 107 -2.64 -27.28 15.16
CA LEU A 107 -2.27 -25.87 15.28
C LEU A 107 -2.28 -25.14 13.94
N LYS A 108 -2.80 -25.78 12.89
CA LYS A 108 -2.87 -25.24 11.55
C LYS A 108 -3.56 -23.86 11.56
N PRO A 109 -2.84 -22.77 11.25
CA PRO A 109 -3.45 -21.45 11.21
C PRO A 109 -4.43 -21.38 10.03
N THR A 110 -5.57 -20.71 10.21
CA THR A 110 -6.52 -20.54 9.12
C THR A 110 -5.99 -19.53 8.10
N LYS A 111 -6.35 -19.69 6.82
CA LYS A 111 -6.01 -18.72 5.77
C LYS A 111 -6.41 -17.29 6.16
N LYS A 112 -7.60 -17.13 6.75
CA LYS A 112 -8.10 -15.82 7.21
C LYS A 112 -7.23 -15.24 8.32
N THR A 113 -6.84 -16.05 9.31
CA THR A 113 -5.97 -15.60 10.41
C THR A 113 -4.60 -15.18 9.91
N LEU A 114 -4.00 -15.94 8.98
CA LEU A 114 -2.73 -15.58 8.37
C LEU A 114 -2.82 -14.28 7.56
N GLN A 115 -3.87 -14.13 6.75
CA GLN A 115 -4.11 -12.91 5.98
C GLN A 115 -4.24 -11.69 6.89
N GLN A 116 -5.08 -11.77 7.93
CA GLN A 116 -5.23 -10.68 8.91
C GLN A 116 -3.92 -10.37 9.63
N ALA A 117 -3.13 -11.38 10.00
CA ALA A 117 -1.83 -11.17 10.63
C ALA A 117 -0.84 -10.47 9.68
N MET A 118 -0.83 -10.83 8.39
CA MET A 118 -0.01 -10.17 7.37
C MET A 118 -0.44 -8.71 7.17
N GLU A 119 -1.73 -8.46 6.99
CA GLU A 119 -2.28 -7.10 6.82
C GLU A 119 -1.99 -6.23 8.05
N LYS A 120 -2.11 -6.78 9.27
CA LYS A 120 -1.74 -6.06 10.50
C LYS A 120 -0.25 -5.73 10.57
N CYS A 121 0.63 -6.67 10.20
CA CYS A 121 2.07 -6.41 10.16
C CYS A 121 2.42 -5.34 9.11
N PHE A 122 1.73 -5.36 7.98
CA PHE A 122 1.86 -4.36 6.93
C PHE A 122 1.47 -2.97 7.44
N ILE A 123 0.29 -2.84 8.06
CA ILE A 123 -0.16 -1.59 8.68
C ILE A 123 0.88 -1.07 9.68
N THR A 124 1.38 -1.93 10.59
CA THR A 124 2.37 -1.49 11.58
C THR A 124 3.70 -1.07 10.96
N THR A 125 4.12 -1.72 9.87
CA THR A 125 5.40 -1.40 9.21
C THR A 125 5.29 -0.09 8.44
N LEU A 126 4.20 0.10 7.70
CA LEU A 126 3.98 1.34 6.94
C LEU A 126 3.67 2.54 7.83
N ALA A 127 3.12 2.31 9.02
CA ALA A 127 2.87 3.39 9.97
C ALA A 127 4.15 4.16 10.34
N GLU A 128 5.31 3.52 10.32
CA GLU A 128 6.61 4.17 10.59
C GLU A 128 7.02 5.19 9.51
N LYS A 129 6.45 5.09 8.31
CA LYS A 129 6.74 5.98 7.16
C LYS A 129 5.53 6.81 6.73
N ILE A 130 4.50 6.87 7.56
CA ILE A 130 3.21 7.46 7.18
C ILE A 130 3.34 8.95 6.83
N TYR A 131 4.23 9.69 7.51
CA TYR A 131 4.50 11.09 7.19
C TYR A 131 4.98 11.26 5.75
N ASP A 132 5.93 10.43 5.31
CA ASP A 132 6.51 10.55 3.98
C ASP A 132 5.44 10.26 2.91
N PHE A 133 4.63 9.22 3.11
CA PHE A 133 3.53 8.90 2.21
C PHE A 133 2.46 10.00 2.15
N VAL A 134 2.12 10.62 3.28
CA VAL A 134 0.99 11.58 3.36
C VAL A 134 1.40 12.99 2.97
N ILE A 135 2.56 13.46 3.41
CA ILE A 135 2.98 14.86 3.30
C ILE A 135 3.97 15.08 2.16
N VAL A 136 4.90 14.15 1.94
CA VAL A 136 6.05 14.36 1.03
C VAL A 136 5.78 13.77 -0.35
N GLU A 137 5.25 12.56 -0.42
CA GLU A 137 5.16 11.77 -1.66
C GLU A 137 3.77 11.80 -2.30
N TYR A 138 2.76 12.33 -1.63
CA TYR A 138 1.42 12.42 -2.21
C TYR A 138 1.41 13.44 -3.37
N PRO A 139 0.85 13.12 -4.56
CA PRO A 139 -0.07 12.01 -4.89
C PRO A 139 0.57 10.70 -5.38
N GLN A 140 1.90 10.63 -5.54
CA GLN A 140 2.60 9.43 -6.04
C GLN A 140 2.43 8.22 -5.11
N SER A 141 2.31 8.46 -3.81
CA SER A 141 2.05 7.42 -2.80
C SER A 141 0.63 6.83 -2.80
N SER A 142 -0.27 7.29 -3.67
CA SER A 142 -1.70 6.93 -3.66
C SER A 142 -1.98 5.42 -3.67
N GLY A 143 -1.20 4.62 -4.39
CA GLY A 143 -1.34 3.16 -4.41
C GLY A 143 -1.08 2.53 -3.03
N VAL A 144 -0.02 2.96 -2.35
CA VAL A 144 0.30 2.48 -0.98
C VAL A 144 -0.78 2.89 0.01
N ILE A 145 -1.35 4.08 -0.15
CA ILE A 145 -2.45 4.58 0.68
C ILE A 145 -3.73 3.76 0.49
N ASP A 146 -4.03 3.34 -0.74
CA ASP A 146 -5.16 2.46 -1.02
C ASP A 146 -4.98 1.06 -0.44
N ASP A 147 -3.77 0.49 -0.54
CA ASP A 147 -3.46 -0.80 0.09
C ASP A 147 -3.57 -0.72 1.61
N LEU A 148 -3.09 0.36 2.20
CA LEU A 148 -3.20 0.61 3.63
C LEU A 148 -4.66 0.75 4.06
N ARG A 149 -5.50 1.48 3.29
CA ARG A 149 -6.95 1.55 3.52
C ARG A 149 -7.57 0.15 3.51
N CYS A 150 -7.30 -0.64 2.48
CA CYS A 150 -7.87 -1.98 2.33
C CYS A 150 -7.49 -2.86 3.53
N CYS A 151 -6.21 -2.84 3.93
CA CYS A 151 -5.74 -3.57 5.10
C CYS A 151 -6.44 -3.11 6.38
N MET A 152 -6.60 -1.80 6.59
CA MET A 152 -7.30 -1.27 7.78
C MET A 152 -8.77 -1.72 7.80
N GLN A 153 -9.48 -1.62 6.67
CA GLN A 153 -10.88 -2.01 6.56
C GLN A 153 -11.09 -3.50 6.83
N ASN A 154 -10.26 -4.36 6.25
CA ASN A 154 -10.30 -5.81 6.47
C ASN A 154 -10.07 -6.21 7.93
N ASN A 155 -9.41 -5.34 8.71
CA ASN A 155 -9.07 -5.56 10.11
C ASN A 155 -9.86 -4.67 11.08
N GLY A 156 -11.06 -4.20 10.70
CA GLY A 156 -11.94 -3.46 11.58
C GLY A 156 -11.39 -2.11 12.05
N GLY A 157 -10.55 -1.46 11.22
CA GLY A 157 -9.89 -0.20 11.55
C GLY A 157 -8.64 -0.34 12.42
N PHE A 158 -8.05 -1.55 12.48
CA PHE A 158 -6.78 -1.77 13.16
C PHE A 158 -5.70 -0.78 12.68
N GLY A 159 -4.92 -0.26 13.63
CA GLY A 159 -3.82 0.67 13.34
C GLY A 159 -4.23 2.13 13.17
N ARG A 160 -5.52 2.48 13.22
CA ARG A 160 -5.97 3.89 13.14
C ARG A 160 -5.29 4.79 14.17
N MET A 161 -5.31 4.40 15.46
CA MET A 161 -4.66 5.21 16.50
C MET A 161 -3.15 5.25 16.32
N LEU A 162 -2.52 4.12 15.97
CA LEU A 162 -1.08 4.07 15.70
C LEU A 162 -0.68 5.05 14.60
N LEU A 163 -1.41 5.05 13.47
CA LEU A 163 -1.17 5.97 12.36
C LEU A 163 -1.37 7.43 12.79
N MET A 164 -2.43 7.70 13.54
CA MET A 164 -2.72 9.04 14.04
C MET A 164 -1.64 9.55 15.00
N ASP A 165 -1.22 8.74 15.97
CA ASP A 165 -0.22 9.11 16.96
C ASP A 165 1.16 9.31 16.31
N THR A 166 1.58 8.38 15.45
CA THR A 166 2.85 8.49 14.71
C THR A 166 2.85 9.70 13.80
N LEU A 167 1.79 9.90 13.01
CA LEU A 167 1.70 11.04 12.09
C LEU A 167 1.63 12.38 12.85
N THR A 168 0.90 12.44 13.98
CA THR A 168 0.84 13.64 14.82
C THR A 168 2.23 14.03 15.29
N LYS A 169 2.96 13.06 15.86
CA LYS A 169 4.33 13.27 16.31
C LYS A 169 5.23 13.76 15.18
N ASP A 170 5.19 13.12 14.02
CA ASP A 170 6.06 13.48 12.90
C ASP A 170 5.69 14.85 12.29
N VAL A 171 4.39 15.19 12.22
CA VAL A 171 3.93 16.51 11.78
C VAL A 171 4.45 17.61 12.71
N GLU A 172 4.33 17.42 14.03
CA GLU A 172 4.87 18.38 15.00
C GLU A 172 6.40 18.49 14.92
N GLN A 173 7.08 17.36 14.74
CA GLN A 173 8.55 17.30 14.73
C GLN A 173 9.19 17.68 13.40
N ARG A 174 8.47 17.66 12.28
CA ARG A 174 9.06 17.86 10.94
C ARG A 174 8.42 19.04 10.22
N LEU A 175 7.09 19.11 10.17
CA LEU A 175 6.36 20.14 9.41
C LEU A 175 6.15 21.42 10.22
N LEU A 176 5.78 21.29 11.49
CA LEU A 176 5.40 22.42 12.35
C LEU A 176 6.59 23.02 13.11
N GLN A 177 7.69 23.21 12.40
CA GLN A 177 8.87 23.88 12.94
C GLN A 177 8.93 25.35 12.51
N VAL A 178 9.64 26.16 13.28
CA VAL A 178 9.83 27.60 12.97
C VAL A 178 10.59 27.80 11.65
N GLY A 179 11.49 26.87 11.30
CA GLY A 179 12.30 26.93 10.09
C GLY A 179 11.57 26.56 8.79
N VAL A 180 10.39 25.93 8.86
CA VAL A 180 9.62 25.50 7.69
C VAL A 180 8.81 26.68 7.15
N GLY A 181 8.81 26.89 5.83
CA GLY A 181 8.11 28.01 5.21
C GLY A 181 6.58 27.88 5.30
N THR A 182 5.83 28.97 5.45
CA THR A 182 4.36 28.90 5.58
C THR A 182 3.71 28.29 4.33
N THR A 183 4.27 28.50 3.14
CA THR A 183 3.81 27.86 1.90
C THR A 183 3.95 26.33 1.95
N GLU A 184 5.09 25.81 2.40
CA GLU A 184 5.36 24.38 2.53
C GLU A 184 4.39 23.71 3.54
N ILE A 185 4.06 24.40 4.64
CA ILE A 185 3.05 23.90 5.59
C ILE A 185 1.65 23.85 4.94
N LEU A 186 1.31 24.83 4.09
CA LEU A 186 0.03 24.85 3.36
C LEU A 186 -0.05 23.73 2.32
N GLU A 187 1.04 23.47 1.58
CA GLU A 187 1.14 22.34 0.66
C GLU A 187 0.98 21.01 1.40
N GLY A 188 1.70 20.83 2.52
CA GLY A 188 1.55 19.66 3.37
C GLY A 188 0.14 19.50 3.94
N TYR A 189 -0.55 20.60 4.26
CA TYR A 189 -1.95 20.59 4.68
C TYR A 189 -2.88 20.11 3.55
N ALA A 190 -2.69 20.59 2.32
CA ALA A 190 -3.48 20.19 1.17
C ALA A 190 -3.30 18.68 0.89
N SER A 191 -2.04 18.22 0.82
CA SER A 191 -1.70 16.80 0.68
C SER A 191 -2.31 15.94 1.79
N ALA A 192 -2.23 16.39 3.05
CA ALA A 192 -2.82 15.68 4.18
C ALA A 192 -4.35 15.55 4.06
N VAL A 193 -5.06 16.61 3.66
CA VAL A 193 -6.52 16.57 3.50
C VAL A 193 -6.94 15.55 2.46
N GLU A 194 -6.29 15.55 1.29
CA GLU A 194 -6.65 14.66 0.20
C GLU A 194 -6.25 13.20 0.51
N CYS A 195 -5.01 13.01 0.93
CA CYS A 195 -4.44 11.70 1.24
C CYS A 195 -5.15 11.03 2.43
N LEU A 196 -5.41 11.75 3.52
CA LEU A 196 -6.03 11.14 4.71
C LEU A 196 -7.53 10.88 4.54
N ARG A 197 -8.23 11.68 3.73
CA ARG A 197 -9.61 11.37 3.33
C ARG A 197 -9.68 10.10 2.51
N ARG A 198 -8.69 9.93 1.63
CA ARG A 198 -8.47 8.68 0.90
C ARG A 198 -8.17 7.57 1.91
N LEU A 199 -7.17 7.66 2.77
CA LEU A 199 -6.78 6.61 3.72
C LEU A 199 -7.90 6.14 4.67
N ASP A 200 -8.57 7.04 5.38
CA ASP A 200 -9.59 6.73 6.40
C ASP A 200 -10.91 7.45 6.08
N PRO A 201 -11.90 6.75 5.49
CA PRO A 201 -13.18 7.35 5.12
C PRO A 201 -13.96 7.96 6.29
N THR A 202 -13.67 7.55 7.54
CA THR A 202 -14.28 8.15 8.74
C THR A 202 -13.76 9.56 9.04
N CYS A 203 -12.68 9.98 8.36
CA CYS A 203 -12.02 11.27 8.49
C CYS A 203 -11.45 11.58 9.89
N VAL A 204 -11.39 10.62 10.81
CA VAL A 204 -10.91 10.83 12.19
C VAL A 204 -9.44 11.26 12.20
N ILE A 205 -8.58 10.54 11.47
CA ILE A 205 -7.15 10.88 11.37
C ILE A 205 -6.97 12.27 10.74
N MET A 206 -7.67 12.53 9.63
CA MET A 206 -7.63 13.81 8.91
C MET A 206 -8.01 14.97 9.83
N GLN A 207 -9.10 14.85 10.58
CA GLN A 207 -9.59 15.92 11.46
C GLN A 207 -8.55 16.29 12.53
N GLN A 208 -7.93 15.30 13.16
CA GLN A 208 -6.89 15.52 14.17
C GLN A 208 -5.67 16.23 13.57
N ILE A 209 -5.11 15.70 12.49
CA ILE A 209 -3.91 16.26 11.83
C ILE A 209 -4.18 17.67 11.28
N CYS A 210 -5.34 17.88 10.67
CA CYS A 210 -5.68 19.20 10.17
C CYS A 210 -5.91 20.21 11.32
N SER A 211 -6.37 19.75 12.48
CA SER A 211 -6.56 20.61 13.65
C SER A 211 -5.23 21.16 14.17
N ILE A 212 -4.24 20.29 14.37
CA ILE A 212 -2.90 20.69 14.86
C ILE A 212 -2.21 21.65 13.87
N ILE A 213 -2.29 21.37 12.56
CA ILE A 213 -1.68 22.25 11.54
C ILE A 213 -2.37 23.62 11.53
N ARG A 214 -3.72 23.68 11.57
CA ARG A 214 -4.45 24.96 11.62
C ARG A 214 -4.13 25.77 12.87
N GLN A 215 -3.99 25.11 14.02
CA GLN A 215 -3.66 25.79 15.27
C GLN A 215 -2.27 26.44 15.22
N TYR A 216 -1.31 25.77 14.58
CA TYR A 216 0.03 26.31 14.37
C TYR A 216 0.05 27.47 13.38
N ILE A 217 -0.56 27.28 12.20
CA ILE A 217 -0.62 28.29 11.15
C ILE A 217 -1.26 29.60 11.64
N LYS A 218 -2.32 29.54 12.46
CA LYS A 218 -2.97 30.75 13.03
C LYS A 218 -2.04 31.65 13.83
N GLN A 219 -0.93 31.13 14.33
CA GLN A 219 0.03 31.88 15.16
C GLN A 219 1.10 32.59 14.30
N ARG A 220 1.22 32.26 13.02
CA ARG A 220 2.23 32.87 12.15
C ARG A 220 1.70 34.19 11.56
N PRO A 221 2.49 35.28 11.59
CA PRO A 221 2.04 36.60 11.17
C PRO A 221 1.87 36.73 9.64
N ASP A 222 2.56 35.89 8.86
CA ASP A 222 2.59 35.92 7.40
C ASP A 222 1.50 35.05 6.74
N THR A 223 0.73 34.29 7.54
CA THR A 223 -0.24 33.31 7.06
C THR A 223 -1.27 33.85 6.08
N VAL A 224 -1.92 34.97 6.40
CA VAL A 224 -2.98 35.54 5.54
C VAL A 224 -2.42 35.85 4.15
N ARG A 225 -1.24 36.47 4.11
CA ARG A 225 -0.54 36.78 2.86
C ARG A 225 -0.20 35.51 2.09
N CYS A 226 0.39 34.52 2.76
CA CYS A 226 0.74 33.25 2.13
C CYS A 226 -0.47 32.50 1.57
N ILE A 227 -1.60 32.47 2.28
CA ILE A 227 -2.86 31.85 1.80
C ILE A 227 -3.37 32.57 0.55
N ILE A 228 -3.38 33.91 0.55
CA ILE A 228 -3.80 34.69 -0.63
C ILE A 228 -2.88 34.37 -1.80
N THR A 229 -1.57 34.39 -1.59
CA THR A 229 -0.58 34.06 -2.64
C THR A 229 -0.76 32.64 -3.16
N TYR A 230 -1.00 31.67 -2.27
CA TYR A 230 -1.22 30.27 -2.64
C TYR A 230 -2.46 30.13 -3.56
N ILE A 231 -3.61 30.66 -3.13
CA ILE A 231 -4.87 30.57 -3.90
C ILE A 231 -4.79 31.35 -5.22
N THR A 232 -4.16 32.52 -5.22
CA THR A 232 -4.04 33.35 -6.43
C THR A 232 -2.94 32.88 -7.37
N GLY A 233 -1.96 32.14 -6.86
CA GLY A 233 -0.93 31.44 -7.63
C GLY A 233 -1.52 30.25 -8.38
N GLU A 234 -2.20 29.33 -7.68
CA GLU A 234 -2.87 28.16 -8.29
C GLU A 234 -3.83 28.59 -9.41
N LYS A 235 -4.70 29.56 -9.13
CA LYS A 235 -5.63 30.09 -10.16
C LYS A 235 -4.94 30.68 -11.38
N ARG A 236 -3.73 31.22 -11.22
CA ARG A 236 -2.95 31.76 -12.34
C ARG A 236 -2.37 30.63 -13.18
N GLU A 237 -1.89 29.58 -12.53
CA GLU A 237 -1.32 28.40 -13.18
C GLU A 237 -2.40 27.64 -13.96
N GLU A 238 -3.54 27.34 -13.34
CA GLU A 238 -4.72 26.75 -14.00
C GLU A 238 -5.19 27.57 -15.22
N LEU A 239 -5.29 28.90 -15.07
CA LEU A 239 -5.65 29.79 -16.17
C LEU A 239 -4.57 29.78 -17.27
N SER A 240 -3.29 29.73 -16.90
CA SER A 240 -2.20 29.70 -17.88
C SER A 240 -2.16 28.39 -18.68
N GLU A 241 -2.44 27.26 -18.05
CA GLU A 241 -2.56 25.96 -18.72
C GLU A 241 -3.78 25.93 -19.65
N GLN A 242 -4.92 26.43 -19.20
CA GLN A 242 -6.12 26.56 -20.05
C GLN A 242 -5.88 27.48 -21.25
N LEU A 243 -5.15 28.59 -21.07
CA LEU A 243 -4.77 29.48 -22.15
C LEU A 243 -3.74 28.84 -23.10
N ALA A 244 -2.81 28.03 -22.57
CA ALA A 244 -1.85 27.28 -23.38
C ALA A 244 -2.54 26.20 -24.23
N MET A 245 -3.45 25.41 -23.64
CA MET A 245 -4.28 24.43 -24.36
C MET A 245 -5.17 25.10 -25.41
N ARG A 246 -5.73 26.28 -25.10
CA ARG A 246 -6.51 27.04 -26.07
C ARG A 246 -5.64 27.56 -27.22
N ARG A 247 -4.41 28.00 -26.93
CA ARG A 247 -3.45 28.45 -27.95
C ARG A 247 -3.01 27.31 -28.87
N THR A 248 -2.80 26.10 -28.35
CA THR A 248 -2.50 24.94 -29.21
C THR A 248 -3.68 24.58 -30.11
N ALA A 249 -4.91 24.61 -29.58
CA ALA A 249 -6.11 24.36 -30.39
C ALA A 249 -6.32 25.37 -31.53
N PHE A 250 -5.92 26.63 -31.36
CA PHE A 250 -5.97 27.64 -32.43
C PHE A 250 -4.92 27.43 -33.52
N LEU A 251 -3.74 26.88 -33.19
CA LEU A 251 -2.70 26.58 -34.17
C LEU A 251 -3.10 25.39 -35.07
N ASP A 252 -3.85 24.43 -34.53
CA ASP A 252 -4.38 23.29 -35.30
C ASP A 252 -5.48 23.73 -36.30
N GLU A 253 -6.25 24.79 -36.01
CA GLU A 253 -7.23 25.34 -36.96
C GLU A 253 -6.56 26.12 -38.11
N GLU A 254 -5.47 26.86 -37.86
CA GLU A 254 -4.75 27.57 -38.93
C GLU A 254 -4.07 26.61 -39.94
N GLU A 255 -3.67 25.40 -39.52
CA GLU A 255 -3.20 24.35 -40.44
C GLU A 255 -4.32 23.72 -41.30
N LEU A 256 -5.60 23.88 -40.91
CA LEU A 256 -6.77 23.39 -41.65
C LEU A 256 -7.33 24.42 -42.65
N VAL A 257 -6.88 25.68 -42.64
CA VAL A 257 -7.34 26.73 -43.58
C VAL A 257 -6.83 26.51 -45.02
N GLY A 258 -5.96 25.53 -45.25
CA GLY A 258 -5.44 25.19 -46.59
C GLY A 258 -6.19 24.08 -47.34
N VAL A 259 -7.22 23.46 -46.77
CA VAL A 259 -7.81 22.23 -47.34
C VAL A 259 -9.28 22.42 -47.72
N ASN A 260 -9.57 23.27 -48.71
CA ASN A 260 -10.59 22.96 -49.71
C ASN A 260 -10.47 23.90 -50.92
N ASP A 261 -10.14 23.36 -52.10
CA ASP A 261 -10.76 23.75 -53.39
C ASP A 261 -10.24 22.95 -54.61
N GLU A 262 -9.97 21.65 -54.45
CA GLU A 262 -9.91 20.75 -55.60
C GLU A 262 -10.61 19.45 -55.24
N LEU A 263 -11.88 19.34 -55.63
CA LEU A 263 -12.56 18.13 -56.09
C LEU A 263 -14.07 18.44 -56.23
N VAL A 264 -14.40 19.32 -57.18
CA VAL A 264 -15.71 19.25 -57.83
C VAL A 264 -15.50 18.46 -59.12
N PRO A 265 -15.84 17.16 -59.17
CA PRO A 265 -15.82 16.45 -60.44
C PRO A 265 -17.02 16.93 -61.26
N GLY A 266 -16.71 17.54 -62.41
CA GLY A 266 -17.70 17.87 -63.43
C GLY A 266 -18.47 16.63 -63.87
N SER A 267 -19.79 16.73 -63.85
CA SER A 267 -20.65 15.96 -64.75
C SER A 267 -21.37 16.95 -65.64
N ASP A 268 -20.95 16.92 -66.89
CA ASP A 268 -21.54 17.64 -68.02
C ASP A 268 -22.97 17.14 -68.25
N ASP A 269 -23.81 18.04 -68.74
CA ASP A 269 -25.18 17.78 -69.13
C ASP A 269 -25.30 16.61 -70.12
N THR A 270 -26.32 15.75 -69.97
CA THR A 270 -27.48 15.69 -70.89
C THR A 270 -28.30 14.40 -70.73
N ALA A 271 -29.60 14.59 -70.97
CA ALA A 271 -30.64 13.61 -71.33
C ALA A 271 -31.52 13.04 -70.20
N GLY A 272 -32.79 13.44 -70.25
CA GLY A 272 -33.88 12.47 -70.07
C GLY A 272 -34.84 12.72 -68.92
N VAL A 273 -35.62 13.79 -69.02
CA VAL A 273 -36.94 13.96 -68.39
C VAL A 273 -37.79 12.69 -68.56
N VAL A 274 -38.39 12.13 -67.49
CA VAL A 274 -39.82 11.77 -67.46
C VAL A 274 -40.34 11.80 -66.00
N PHE A 275 -41.33 12.67 -65.78
CA PHE A 275 -42.27 12.74 -64.66
C PHE A 275 -42.90 11.37 -64.30
N PHE A 276 -43.30 11.15 -63.05
CA PHE A 276 -44.72 10.97 -62.72
C PHE A 276 -44.96 11.04 -61.20
N PHE A 277 -46.01 11.81 -60.85
CA PHE A 277 -46.67 11.87 -59.55
C PHE A 277 -47.24 10.51 -59.14
N ALA A 278 -47.14 10.18 -57.85
CA ALA A 278 -48.26 9.86 -56.94
C ALA A 278 -47.70 9.50 -55.55
#